data_AF-A0A0G1Q5M1-F1
#
_entry.id   AF-A0A0G1Q5M1-F1
#
_cell.length_a   1.000
_cell.length_b   1.000
_cell.length_c   1.000
_cell.angle_alpha   90.00
_cell.angle_beta   90.00
_cell.angle_gamma   90.00
#
_symmetry.space_group_name_H-M   'P 1'
#
loop_
_entity.id
_entity.type
_entity.pdbx_description
1 polymer ?
#
loop_
_entity_poly.entity_id
_entity_poly.type
_entity_poly.pdbx_seq_one_letter_code
_entity_poly.pdbx_strand_id
1 'polypeptide(L)'
;MPIPIPRRKDIILFKLVATAVILFLVSLPLDLYLGVRAFASPEGFWQEFALGAVAIWVLGGSQIAFLILGMVILFCIWTPD
;
A
#
# COMPACT_ATOMS: atom_id res chain seq x y z
N MET A 1 8.04 -1.47 -39.81
CA MET A 1 7.12 -0.47 -39.22
C MET A 1 7.82 0.12 -38.00
N PRO A 2 8.09 1.43 -37.94
CA PRO A 2 8.77 2.03 -36.79
C PRO A 2 7.86 1.99 -35.55
N ILE A 3 8.43 1.64 -34.39
CA ILE A 3 7.73 1.64 -33.11
C ILE A 3 7.65 3.10 -32.61
N PRO A 4 6.47 3.62 -32.25
CA PRO A 4 6.34 4.97 -31.72
C PRO A 4 7.09 5.10 -30.38
N ILE A 5 8.02 6.06 -30.30
CA ILE A 5 8.77 6.35 -29.08
C ILE A 5 7.87 7.18 -28.14
N PRO A 6 7.63 6.73 -26.89
CA PRO A 6 6.81 7.48 -25.95
C PRO A 6 7.43 8.83 -25.62
N ARG A 7 6.60 9.88 -25.50
CA ARG A 7 7.09 11.21 -25.13
C ARG A 7 7.41 11.25 -23.65
N ARG A 8 8.36 12.11 -23.25
CA ARG A 8 8.77 12.30 -21.84
C ARG A 8 7.58 12.47 -20.87
N LYS A 9 6.57 13.25 -21.25
CA LYS A 9 5.37 13.48 -20.44
C LYS A 9 4.55 12.20 -20.22
N ASP A 10 4.47 11.34 -21.23
CA ASP A 10 3.70 10.09 -21.18
C ASP A 10 4.39 9.10 -20.22
N ILE A 11 5.74 9.09 -20.20
CA ILE A 11 6.55 8.32 -19.24
C ILE A 11 6.35 8.83 -17.80
N ILE A 12 6.44 10.14 -17.58
CA ILE A 12 6.27 10.72 -16.23
C ILE A 12 4.86 10.44 -15.70
N LEU A 13 3.83 10.61 -16.54
CA LEU A 13 2.45 10.32 -16.17
C LEU A 13 2.31 8.85 -15.74
N PHE A 14 2.89 7.92 -16.51
CA PHE A 14 2.91 6.50 -16.15
C PHE A 14 3.58 6.27 -14.78
N LYS A 15 4.75 6.85 -14.52
CA LYS A 15 5.45 6.71 -13.22
C LYS A 15 4.60 7.23 -12.06
N LEU A 16 3.89 8.35 -12.25
CA LEU A 16 3.00 8.92 -11.23
C LEU A 16 1.79 8.03 -10.96
N VAL A 17 1.15 7.50 -12.01
CA VAL A 17 0.02 6.56 -11.85
C VAL A 17 0.48 5.29 -11.14
N ALA A 18 1.60 4.71 -11.56
CA ALA A 18 2.18 3.55 -10.88
C ALA A 18 2.49 3.85 -9.41
N THR A 19 2.99 5.05 -9.11
CA THR A 19 3.25 5.48 -7.73
C THR A 19 1.96 5.52 -6.90
N ALA A 20 0.89 6.12 -7.43
CA ALA A 20 -0.40 6.19 -6.74
C ALA A 20 -0.97 4.79 -6.46
N VAL A 21 -0.88 3.88 -7.44
CA VAL A 21 -1.32 2.49 -7.28
C VAL A 21 -0.52 1.77 -6.20
N ILE A 22 0.82 1.90 -6.19
CA ILE A 22 1.65 1.26 -5.17
C ILE A 22 1.32 1.80 -3.78
N LEU A 23 1.19 3.12 -3.62
CA LEU A 23 0.87 3.72 -2.33
C LEU A 23 -0.50 3.26 -1.82
N PHE A 24 -1.49 3.13 -2.71
CA PHE A 24 -2.80 2.55 -2.37
C PHE A 24 -2.68 1.09 -1.92
N LEU A 25 -1.94 0.26 -2.65
CA LEU A 25 -1.74 -1.14 -2.27
C LEU A 25 -1.03 -1.26 -0.91
N VAL A 26 -0.07 -0.38 -0.66
CA VAL A 26 0.67 -0.31 0.60
C VAL A 26 -0.23 0.09 1.78
N SER A 27 -1.28 0.89 1.58
CA SER A 27 -2.20 1.28 2.66
C SER A 27 -3.25 0.23 3.00
N LEU A 28 -3.48 -0.76 2.13
CA LEU A 28 -4.56 -1.74 2.29
C LEU A 28 -4.62 -2.43 3.66
N PRO A 29 -3.51 -2.87 4.28
CA PRO A 29 -3.59 -3.52 5.59
C PRO A 29 -4.14 -2.59 6.68
N LEU A 30 -3.74 -1.32 6.67
CA LEU A 30 -4.28 -0.31 7.57
C LEU A 30 -5.76 -0.03 7.28
N ASP A 31 -6.12 0.14 6.02
CA ASP A 31 -7.51 0.42 5.63
C ASP A 31 -8.45 -0.73 6.02
N LEU A 32 -8.00 -1.97 5.86
CA LEU A 32 -8.71 -3.17 6.32
C LEU A 32 -8.88 -3.19 7.83
N TYR A 33 -7.83 -2.85 8.59
CA TYR A 33 -7.92 -2.75 10.05
C TYR A 33 -8.97 -1.72 10.47
N LEU A 34 -8.91 -0.52 9.90
CA LEU A 34 -9.85 0.56 10.20
C LEU A 34 -11.29 0.17 9.83
N GLY A 35 -11.48 -0.48 8.68
CA GLY A 35 -12.78 -1.01 8.25
C GLY A 35 -13.33 -2.05 9.23
N VAL A 36 -12.55 -3.07 9.58
CA VAL A 36 -12.97 -4.11 10.54
C VAL A 36 -13.29 -3.50 11.89
N ARG A 37 -12.45 -2.58 12.39
CA ARG A 37 -12.69 -1.89 13.66
C ARG A 37 -14.00 -1.09 13.64
N ALA A 38 -14.27 -0.36 12.56
CA ALA A 38 -15.49 0.42 12.40
C ALA A 38 -16.75 -0.48 12.35
N PHE A 39 -16.70 -1.60 11.61
CA PHE A 39 -17.83 -2.52 11.51
C PHE A 39 -18.05 -3.33 12.80
N ALA A 40 -16.97 -3.77 13.45
CA ALA A 40 -17.06 -4.57 14.66
C ALA A 40 -17.46 -3.75 15.89
N SER A 41 -17.19 -2.44 15.89
CA SER A 41 -17.54 -1.50 16.98
C SER A 41 -17.29 -2.10 18.38
N PRO A 42 -16.06 -2.51 18.71
CA PRO A 42 -15.78 -3.15 19.99
C PRO A 42 -16.08 -2.20 21.16
N GLU A 43 -16.81 -2.66 22.17
CA GLU A 43 -17.30 -1.83 23.29
C GLU A 43 -16.64 -2.15 24.63
N GLY A 44 -15.52 -2.89 24.64
CA GLY A 44 -14.83 -3.26 25.87
C GLY A 44 -13.36 -3.60 25.70
N PHE A 45 -12.61 -3.53 26.82
CA PHE A 45 -11.16 -3.74 26.83
C PHE A 45 -10.73 -5.03 26.15
N TRP A 46 -11.39 -6.16 26.43
CA TRP A 46 -11.00 -7.45 25.86
C TRP A 46 -11.24 -7.55 24.36
N GLN A 47 -12.28 -6.90 23.84
CA GLN A 47 -12.56 -6.87 22.41
C GLN A 47 -11.54 -5.98 21.68
N GLU A 48 -11.24 -4.81 22.26
CA GLU A 48 -10.20 -3.90 21.77
C GLU A 48 -8.82 -4.56 21.78
N PHE A 49 -8.48 -5.24 22.87
CA PHE A 49 -7.21 -5.95 23.01
C PHE A 49 -7.08 -7.10 22.00
N ALA A 50 -8.12 -7.92 21.85
CA ALA A 50 -8.12 -9.02 20.88
C ALA A 50 -8.01 -8.50 19.44
N LEU A 51 -8.79 -7.47 19.08
CA LEU A 51 -8.74 -6.86 17.77
C LEU A 51 -7.37 -6.23 17.49
N GLY A 52 -6.81 -5.50 18.45
CA GLY A 52 -5.49 -4.88 18.35
C GLY A 52 -4.37 -5.92 18.22
N ALA A 53 -4.42 -7.01 18.99
CA ALA A 53 -3.42 -8.09 18.91
C ALA A 53 -3.44 -8.78 17.53
N VAL A 54 -4.63 -9.12 17.02
CA VAL A 54 -4.79 -9.70 15.68
C VAL A 54 -4.32 -8.72 14.60
N ALA A 55 -4.69 -7.44 14.74
CA ALA A 55 -4.26 -6.40 13.82
C ALA A 55 -2.75 -6.24 13.78
N ILE A 56 -2.07 -6.18 14.93
CA ILE A 56 -0.60 -6.08 14.98
C ILE A 56 0.05 -7.30 14.31
N TRP A 57 -0.46 -8.50 14.58
CA TRP A 57 0.23 -9.72 14.16
C TRP A 57 0.02 -10.08 12.70
N VAL A 58 -1.19 -9.87 12.19
CA VAL A 58 -1.52 -10.16 10.78
C VAL A 58 -1.32 -8.91 9.93
N LEU A 59 -2.02 -7.83 10.27
CA LEU A 59 -2.04 -6.63 9.44
C LEU A 59 -0.76 -5.81 9.60
N GLY A 60 -0.21 -5.68 10.80
CA GLY A 60 1.06 -4.98 11.05
C GLY A 60 2.24 -5.61 10.34
N GLY A 61 2.37 -6.94 10.39
CA GLY A 61 3.39 -7.67 9.62
C GLY A 61 3.25 -7.46 8.11
N SER A 62 2.02 -7.59 7.58
CA SER A 62 1.75 -7.34 6.16
C SER A 62 1.99 -5.88 5.74
N GLN A 63 1.70 -4.91 6.62
CA GLN A 63 1.93 -3.49 6.40
C GLN A 63 3.41 -3.19 6.20
N ILE A 64 4.28 -3.77 7.04
CA ILE A 64 5.73 -3.61 6.93
C ILE A 64 6.23 -4.25 5.64
N ALA A 65 5.77 -5.47 5.32
CA ALA A 65 6.17 -6.16 4.09
C ALA A 65 5.78 -5.37 2.84
N PHE A 66 4.56 -4.83 2.81
CA PHE A 66 4.06 -4.02 1.70
C PHE A 66 4.84 -2.70 1.60
N LEU A 67 5.12 -2.02 2.71
CA LEU A 67 5.94 -0.81 2.72
C LEU A 67 7.33 -1.06 2.12
N ILE A 68 8.02 -2.13 2.55
CA ILE A 68 9.35 -2.47 2.04
C ILE A 68 9.29 -2.75 0.54
N LEU A 69 8.37 -3.63 0.11
CA LEU A 69 8.22 -4.00 -1.29
C LEU A 69 7.84 -2.79 -2.16
N GLY A 70 6.88 -1.99 -1.71
CA GLY A 70 6.44 -0.77 -2.38
C GLY A 70 7.59 0.22 -2.55
N MET A 71 8.40 0.44 -1.51
CA MET A 71 9.57 1.30 -1.58
C MET A 71 10.63 0.79 -2.57
N VAL A 72 10.88 -0.52 -2.61
CA VAL A 72 11.80 -1.12 -3.59
C VAL A 72 11.29 -0.91 -5.02
N ILE A 73 10.01 -1.15 -5.28
CA ILE A 73 9.44 -0.97 -6.62
C ILE A 73 9.45 0.51 -7.01
N LEU A 74 9.09 1.42 -6.10
CA LEU A 74 9.13 2.86 -6.35
C LEU A 74 10.55 3.33 -6.62
N PHE A 75 11.54 2.81 -5.90
CA PHE A 75 12.94 3.07 -6.20
C PHE A 75 13.24 2.70 -7.65
N CYS A 76 12.96 1.45 -8.08
CA CYS A 76 13.17 1.01 -9.46
C CYS A 76 12.42 1.84 -10.51
N ILE A 77 11.20 2.32 -10.22
CA ILE A 77 10.44 3.18 -11.13
C ILE A 77 11.11 4.54 -11.32
N TRP A 78 11.69 5.10 -10.26
CA TRP A 78 12.22 6.45 -10.25
C TRP A 78 13.74 6.53 -10.46
N THR A 79 14.46 5.42 -10.35
CA THR A 79 15.86 5.33 -10.77
C THR A 79 15.98 5.74 -12.24
N PRO A 80 16.86 6.69 -12.58
CA PRO A 80 17.21 6.96 -13.97
C PRO A 80 18.01 5.79 -14.54
N ASP A 81 17.66 5.36 -15.76
CA ASP A 81 18.47 4.41 -16.55
C ASP A 81 19.87 4.96 -16.84
#